data_AF-A0A8H6GCK6-F1
#
_entry.id   AF-A0A8H6GCK6-F1
#
_cell.length_a   1.000
_cell.length_b   1.000
_cell.length_c   1.000
_cell.angle_alpha   90.00
_cell.angle_beta   90.00
_cell.angle_gamma   90.00
#
_symmetry.space_group_name_H-M   'P 1'
#
loop_
_entity.id
_entity.type
_entity.pdbx_description
1 polymer ?
#
loop_
_entity_poly.entity_id
_entity_poly.type
_entity_poly.pdbx_seq_one_letter_code
_entity_poly.pdbx_strand_id
1 'polypeptide(L)'
;MTAQRGTKKLVIVRNDAPDADNIAAFMLLLQWAKKAPDVELVIIFEPRPVDFSLAILKPDDQKQLDRLLKRHFPELGNPLKIRLNGLLTEQAISQVTNLSEEDRALLSMAVKPSKSSLEDLKLHDSLMARRLDSELHASLMARDLARCLNELLGSSRSQAKVSILVDMDALSDTSPVNLKCHAQEQLFNRTPEKISEFYGFMNLPRLQRQEEIRQWYKNRIKEADEKLQNSSIDVGCLDFRHLAERIMAAEGAMFTEGASFNLLRRLVDEPGVAAKIDCVVQAVCLRIT
;
A
#
# COMPACT_ATOMS: atom_id res chain seq x y z
N MET A 1 -22.72 -33.25 -20.69
CA MET A 1 -21.66 -32.24 -20.55
C MET A 1 -21.03 -32.41 -19.18
N THR A 2 -19.88 -33.07 -19.10
CA THR A 2 -19.14 -33.26 -17.85
C THR A 2 -18.33 -32.01 -17.57
N ALA A 3 -18.75 -31.22 -16.57
CA ALA A 3 -17.95 -30.14 -16.03
C ALA A 3 -16.63 -30.73 -15.50
N GLN A 4 -15.49 -30.27 -16.02
CA GLN A 4 -14.20 -30.55 -15.42
C GLN A 4 -14.24 -30.02 -13.98
N ARG A 5 -14.20 -30.92 -12.99
CA ARG A 5 -14.03 -30.54 -11.58
C ARG A 5 -12.67 -29.87 -11.44
N GLY A 6 -12.65 -28.69 -10.83
CA GLY A 6 -11.41 -28.01 -10.44
C GLY A 6 -10.54 -28.95 -9.58
N THR A 7 -9.27 -29.06 -9.93
CA THR A 7 -8.31 -29.94 -9.23
C THR A 7 -7.45 -29.21 -8.20
N LYS A 8 -7.63 -27.90 -8.05
CA LYS A 8 -6.87 -27.06 -7.13
C LYS A 8 -7.77 -26.24 -6.21
N LYS A 9 -7.31 -26.06 -4.98
CA LYS A 9 -7.88 -25.13 -4.00
C LYS A 9 -7.23 -23.76 -4.17
N LEU A 10 -8.04 -22.71 -4.07
CA LEU A 10 -7.58 -21.34 -4.20
C LEU A 10 -7.51 -20.69 -2.81
N VAL A 11 -6.37 -20.12 -2.46
CA VAL A 11 -6.23 -19.31 -1.24
C VAL A 11 -5.97 -17.88 -1.65
N ILE A 12 -6.91 -16.99 -1.32
CA ILE A 12 -6.84 -15.57 -1.63
C ILE A 12 -6.64 -14.81 -0.34
N VAL A 13 -5.65 -13.92 -0.30
CA VAL A 13 -5.42 -13.03 0.84
C VAL A 13 -5.31 -11.61 0.35
N ARG A 14 -6.22 -10.74 0.79
CA ARG A 14 -6.25 -9.32 0.45
C ARG A 14 -5.91 -8.45 1.66
N ASN A 15 -4.89 -7.61 1.55
CA ASN A 15 -4.49 -6.71 2.65
C ASN A 15 -3.70 -5.47 2.18
N ASP A 16 -3.53 -4.48 3.06
CA ASP A 16 -2.63 -3.34 2.87
C ASP A 16 -1.20 -3.70 3.34
N ALA A 17 -0.36 -4.08 2.38
CA ALA A 17 0.75 -5.02 2.56
C ALA A 17 2.07 -4.58 3.23
N PRO A 18 2.42 -3.34 3.60
CA PRO A 18 3.81 -3.10 4.03
C PRO A 18 4.03 -3.20 5.55
N ASP A 19 2.99 -3.42 6.37
CA ASP A 19 3.23 -3.65 7.80
C ASP A 19 3.93 -5.00 8.03
N ALA A 20 4.86 -5.03 9.00
CA ALA A 20 5.76 -6.18 9.19
C ALA A 20 5.01 -7.48 9.54
N ASP A 21 3.88 -7.37 10.24
CA ASP A 21 2.98 -8.47 10.54
C ASP A 21 2.30 -9.02 9.28
N ASN A 22 1.91 -8.16 8.33
CA ASN A 22 1.37 -8.57 7.04
C ASN A 22 2.42 -9.33 6.22
N ILE A 23 3.67 -8.84 6.17
CA ILE A 23 4.77 -9.53 5.49
C ILE A 23 5.03 -10.90 6.13
N ALA A 24 5.06 -10.97 7.46
CA ALA A 24 5.24 -12.24 8.18
C ALA A 24 4.11 -13.24 7.89
N ALA A 25 2.86 -12.77 7.82
CA ALA A 25 1.71 -13.60 7.46
C ALA A 25 1.83 -14.15 6.02
N PHE A 26 2.21 -13.30 5.06
CA PHE A 26 2.43 -13.75 3.68
C PHE A 26 3.56 -14.77 3.58
N MET A 27 4.64 -14.58 4.34
CA MET A 27 5.74 -15.56 4.41
C MET A 27 5.27 -16.91 4.94
N LEU A 28 4.45 -16.92 6.00
CA LEU A 28 3.92 -18.15 6.58
C LEU A 28 3.00 -18.88 5.59
N LEU A 29 2.09 -18.16 4.94
CA LEU A 29 1.18 -18.71 3.93
C LEU A 29 1.96 -19.29 2.75
N LEU A 30 3.02 -18.62 2.31
CA LEU A 30 3.88 -19.11 1.25
C LEU A 30 4.61 -20.40 1.64
N GLN A 31 5.14 -20.48 2.87
CA GLN A 31 5.79 -21.70 3.38
C GLN A 31 4.82 -22.87 3.48
N TRP A 32 3.57 -22.61 3.87
CA TRP A 32 2.51 -23.61 3.88
C TRP A 32 2.15 -24.05 2.45
N ALA A 33 1.89 -23.11 1.54
CA ALA A 33 1.52 -23.40 0.15
C ALA A 33 2.57 -24.26 -0.57
N LYS A 34 3.87 -24.06 -0.28
CA LYS A 34 4.94 -24.93 -0.80
C LYS A 34 4.75 -26.42 -0.53
N LYS A 35 4.10 -26.77 0.58
CA LYS A 35 3.85 -28.15 1.01
C LYS A 35 2.50 -28.68 0.50
N ALA A 36 1.72 -27.85 -0.18
CA ALA A 36 0.38 -28.14 -0.68
C ALA A 36 0.32 -27.95 -2.21
N PRO A 37 0.73 -28.95 -3.01
CA PRO A 37 0.82 -28.82 -4.47
C PRO A 37 -0.54 -28.65 -5.17
N ASP A 38 -1.63 -28.98 -4.48
CA ASP A 38 -3.02 -28.75 -4.87
C ASP A 38 -3.50 -27.31 -4.59
N VAL A 39 -2.66 -26.45 -4.01
CA VAL A 39 -3.01 -25.08 -3.66
C VAL A 39 -2.40 -24.06 -4.62
N GLU A 40 -3.22 -23.08 -5.00
CA GLU A 40 -2.80 -21.85 -5.65
C GLU A 40 -2.98 -20.67 -4.68
N LEU A 41 -1.91 -19.91 -4.45
CA LEU A 41 -1.90 -18.77 -3.54
C LEU A 41 -2.01 -17.45 -4.33
N VAL A 42 -2.96 -16.61 -3.96
CA VAL A 42 -3.18 -15.28 -4.54
C VAL A 42 -3.11 -14.24 -3.44
N ILE A 43 -2.09 -13.40 -3.47
CA ILE A 43 -1.97 -12.25 -2.60
C ILE A 43 -2.50 -11.03 -3.37
N ILE A 44 -3.46 -10.32 -2.82
CA ILE A 44 -4.05 -9.12 -3.40
C ILE A 44 -3.66 -7.93 -2.54
N PHE A 45 -2.90 -7.01 -3.11
CA PHE A 45 -2.53 -5.77 -2.45
C PHE A 45 -3.65 -4.74 -2.64
N GLU A 46 -4.16 -4.21 -1.53
CA GLU A 46 -5.02 -3.02 -1.51
C GLU A 46 -4.14 -1.76 -1.40
N PRO A 47 -3.95 -1.00 -2.49
CA PRO A 47 -3.04 0.12 -2.49
C PRO A 47 -3.61 1.35 -1.79
N ARG A 48 -2.73 2.10 -1.13
CA ARG A 48 -3.04 3.40 -0.51
C ARG A 48 -2.66 4.55 -1.46
N PRO A 49 -3.44 5.64 -1.50
CA PRO A 49 -3.08 6.81 -2.30
C PRO A 49 -1.86 7.53 -1.70
N VAL A 50 -0.93 7.95 -2.57
CA VAL A 50 0.26 8.74 -2.20
C VAL A 50 0.39 10.00 -3.07
N ASP A 51 1.24 10.93 -2.65
CA ASP A 51 1.56 12.15 -3.41
C ASP A 51 3.06 12.43 -3.29
N PHE A 52 3.79 12.22 -4.39
CA PHE A 52 5.25 12.38 -4.41
C PHE A 52 5.69 13.84 -4.40
N SER A 53 4.77 14.79 -4.58
CA SER A 53 5.08 16.20 -4.47
C SER A 53 5.20 16.67 -3.01
N LEU A 54 4.70 15.90 -2.04
CA LEU A 54 4.75 16.28 -0.63
C LEU A 54 6.12 16.05 -0.02
N ALA A 55 6.57 17.00 0.80
CA ALA A 55 7.60 16.73 1.78
C ALA A 55 6.98 15.91 2.92
N ILE A 56 7.75 15.01 3.48
CA ILE A 56 7.35 14.18 4.62
C ILE A 56 8.10 14.63 5.88
N LEU A 57 7.45 14.45 7.03
CA LEU A 57 7.99 14.76 8.34
C LEU A 57 9.21 13.87 8.61
N LYS A 58 10.34 14.46 8.94
CA LYS A 58 11.53 13.70 9.33
C LYS A 58 11.26 12.98 10.67
N PRO A 59 11.74 11.75 10.85
CA PRO A 59 11.55 11.01 12.11
C PRO A 59 11.99 11.79 13.36
N ASP A 60 13.10 12.53 13.27
CA ASP A 60 13.66 13.29 14.41
C ASP A 60 12.81 14.53 14.78
N ASP A 61 12.11 15.12 13.81
CA ASP A 61 11.28 16.30 14.00
C ASP A 61 9.95 15.96 14.70
N GLN A 62 9.56 14.69 14.73
CA GLN A 62 8.28 14.24 15.30
C GLN A 62 8.12 14.64 16.77
N LYS A 63 9.18 14.50 17.58
CA LYS A 63 9.11 14.83 19.01
C LYS A 63 8.88 16.32 19.25
N GLN A 64 9.50 17.18 18.43
CA GLN A 64 9.30 18.62 18.52
C GLN A 64 7.90 19.01 18.06
N LEU A 65 7.43 18.46 16.95
CA LEU A 65 6.06 18.67 16.48
C LEU A 65 5.04 18.25 17.54
N ASP A 66 5.20 17.08 18.15
CA ASP A 66 4.30 16.61 19.21
C ASP A 66 4.30 17.55 20.44
N ARG A 67 5.44 18.17 20.78
CA ARG A 67 5.51 19.19 21.84
C ARG A 67 4.79 20.47 21.46
N LEU A 68 4.99 20.97 20.23
CA LEU A 68 4.32 22.17 19.73
C LEU A 68 2.79 21.98 19.71
N LEU A 69 2.33 20.83 19.22
CA LEU A 69 0.90 20.49 19.20
C LEU A 69 0.29 20.44 20.60
N LYS A 70 0.96 19.80 21.57
CA LYS A 70 0.49 19.78 22.97
C LYS A 70 0.44 21.17 23.59
N ARG A 71 1.40 22.03 23.26
CA ARG A 71 1.53 23.36 23.85
C ARG A 71 0.51 24.34 23.29
N HIS A 72 0.28 24.31 21.98
CA HIS A 72 -0.47 25.35 21.28
C HIS A 72 -1.87 24.91 20.84
N PHE A 73 -2.13 23.61 20.70
CA PHE A 73 -3.41 23.06 20.23
C PHE A 73 -3.91 21.86 21.04
N PRO A 74 -3.87 21.89 22.40
CA PRO A 74 -4.30 20.76 23.22
C PRO A 74 -5.77 20.39 23.04
N GLU A 75 -6.61 21.35 22.65
CA GLU A 75 -8.05 21.19 22.42
C GLU A 75 -8.38 20.30 21.21
N LEU A 76 -7.46 20.17 20.25
CA LEU A 76 -7.64 19.29 19.09
C LEU A 76 -7.36 17.81 19.42
N GLY A 77 -6.86 17.52 20.62
CA GLY A 77 -6.64 16.18 21.16
C GLY A 77 -5.16 15.76 21.22
N ASN A 78 -4.92 14.45 21.29
CA ASN A 78 -3.55 13.91 21.31
C ASN A 78 -2.82 14.23 19.99
N PRO A 79 -1.54 14.69 20.02
CA PRO A 79 -0.73 14.94 18.82
C PRO A 79 -0.77 13.87 17.74
N LEU A 80 -0.78 12.58 18.11
CA LEU A 80 -0.88 11.50 17.12
C LEU A 80 -2.15 11.64 16.26
N LYS A 81 -3.30 11.90 16.91
CA LYS A 81 -4.58 12.08 16.25
C LYS A 81 -4.60 13.34 15.39
N ILE A 82 -3.98 14.42 15.88
CA ILE A 82 -3.87 15.70 15.15
C ILE A 82 -3.05 15.49 13.88
N ARG A 83 -1.86 14.89 13.99
CA ARG A 83 -0.96 14.65 12.84
C ARG A 83 -1.59 13.72 11.81
N LEU A 84 -2.09 12.55 12.23
CA LEU A 84 -2.59 11.53 11.31
C LEU A 84 -3.86 11.97 10.58
N ASN A 85 -4.78 12.66 11.25
CA ASN A 85 -6.02 13.13 10.60
C ASN A 85 -5.88 14.51 9.96
N GLY A 86 -4.76 15.20 10.24
CA GLY A 86 -4.48 16.56 9.79
C GLY A 86 -5.53 17.57 10.26
N LEU A 87 -5.80 17.58 11.57
CA LEU A 87 -6.84 18.43 12.18
C LEU A 87 -6.46 19.90 12.28
N LEU A 88 -5.19 20.23 11.99
CA LEU A 88 -4.68 21.59 12.06
C LEU A 88 -4.93 22.34 10.75
N THR A 89 -5.15 23.65 10.85
CA THR A 89 -5.33 24.54 9.69
C THR A 89 -4.27 25.63 9.67
N GLU A 90 -3.93 26.15 8.49
CA GLU A 90 -2.99 27.28 8.36
C GLU A 90 -3.48 28.52 9.12
N GLN A 91 -4.80 28.74 9.16
CA GLN A 91 -5.41 29.84 9.92
C GLN A 91 -5.19 29.69 11.44
N ALA A 92 -5.31 28.47 11.98
CA ALA A 92 -5.04 28.24 13.40
C ALA A 92 -3.56 28.49 13.73
N ILE A 93 -2.65 28.11 12.83
CA ILE A 93 -1.20 28.36 12.99
C ILE A 93 -0.89 29.88 12.94
N SER A 94 -1.53 30.63 12.04
CA SER A 94 -1.27 32.08 11.89
C SER A 94 -1.71 32.90 13.11
N GLN A 95 -2.68 32.43 13.88
CA GLN A 95 -3.13 33.07 15.12
C GLN A 95 -2.14 32.94 16.28
N VAL A 96 -1.16 32.04 16.21
CA VAL A 96 -0.12 31.90 17.24
C VAL A 96 1.01 32.89 16.96
N THR A 97 1.15 33.89 17.85
CA THR A 97 2.07 35.03 17.67
C THR A 97 3.53 34.74 18.03
N ASN A 98 3.78 33.77 18.92
CA ASN A 98 5.12 33.51 19.49
C ASN A 98 5.76 32.22 18.94
N LEU A 99 5.79 32.06 17.61
CA LEU A 99 6.45 30.93 16.94
C LEU A 99 7.64 31.43 16.13
N SER A 100 8.74 30.67 16.17
CA SER A 100 9.81 30.82 15.19
C SER A 100 9.32 30.40 13.80
N GLU A 101 10.02 30.81 12.75
CA GLU A 101 9.71 30.36 11.39
C GLU A 101 9.86 28.84 11.25
N GLU A 102 10.84 28.24 11.94
CA GLU A 102 11.07 26.79 11.97
C GLU A 102 9.90 26.05 12.63
N ASP A 103 9.44 26.50 13.80
CA ASP A 103 8.30 25.89 14.50
C ASP A 103 7.01 26.04 13.69
N ARG A 104 6.84 27.18 13.00
CA ARG A 104 5.71 27.41 12.10
C ARG A 104 5.74 26.44 10.92
N ALA A 105 6.88 26.27 10.27
CA ALA A 105 7.05 25.31 9.17
C ALA A 105 6.79 23.87 9.63
N LEU A 106 7.23 23.52 10.84
CA LEU A 106 7.01 22.21 11.41
C LEU A 106 5.52 21.95 11.72
N LEU A 107 4.81 22.93 12.26
CA LEU A 107 3.35 22.85 12.48
C LEU A 107 2.58 22.70 11.16
N SER A 108 3.00 23.36 10.08
CA SER A 108 2.39 23.20 8.75
C SER A 108 2.52 21.78 8.16
N MET A 109 3.36 20.91 8.75
CA MET A 109 3.39 19.48 8.41
C MET A 109 2.15 18.73 8.92
N ALA A 110 1.53 19.21 10.00
CA ALA A 110 0.31 18.64 10.57
C ALA A 110 -0.98 19.15 9.87
N VAL A 111 -0.86 20.07 8.91
CA VAL A 111 -1.98 20.51 8.09
C VAL A 111 -2.21 19.51 6.96
N LYS A 112 -3.44 18.97 6.87
CA LYS A 112 -3.81 18.06 5.78
C LYS A 112 -3.76 18.82 4.45
N PRO A 113 -3.08 18.31 3.43
CA PRO A 113 -3.13 18.90 2.09
C PRO A 113 -4.59 18.99 1.61
N SER A 114 -5.09 20.20 1.36
CA SER A 114 -6.46 20.39 0.87
C SER A 114 -6.57 20.05 -0.62
N LYS A 115 -7.75 19.61 -1.08
CA LYS A 115 -8.05 19.48 -2.51
C LYS A 115 -8.12 20.83 -3.23
N SER A 116 -8.35 21.91 -2.47
CA SER A 116 -8.85 23.20 -2.96
C SER A 116 -7.80 24.29 -3.10
N SER A 117 -6.52 24.02 -2.82
CA SER A 117 -5.44 24.98 -3.15
C SER A 117 -5.04 24.95 -4.64
N LEU A 118 -5.78 24.22 -5.47
CA LEU A 118 -5.66 24.22 -6.92
C LEU A 118 -6.80 25.05 -7.50
N GLU A 119 -6.61 26.36 -7.60
CA GLU A 119 -7.42 27.18 -8.50
C GLU A 119 -7.15 26.75 -9.96
N ASP A 120 -8.24 26.39 -10.63
CA ASP A 120 -8.55 26.36 -12.06
C ASP A 120 -7.72 25.54 -13.06
N LEU A 121 -8.45 24.73 -13.84
CA LEU A 121 -8.07 23.97 -15.04
C LEU A 121 -6.95 22.91 -14.93
N LYS A 122 -6.06 22.98 -13.94
CA LYS A 122 -5.01 21.97 -13.67
C LYS A 122 -5.44 20.84 -12.72
N LEU A 123 -6.70 20.83 -12.28
CA LEU A 123 -7.20 19.85 -11.32
C LEU A 123 -7.21 18.43 -11.89
N HIS A 124 -7.54 18.26 -13.17
CA HIS A 124 -7.48 16.96 -13.83
C HIS A 124 -6.04 16.45 -13.92
N ASP A 125 -5.10 17.28 -14.38
CA ASP A 125 -3.67 16.93 -14.42
C ASP A 125 -3.13 16.61 -13.03
N SER A 126 -3.57 17.32 -11.99
CA SER A 126 -3.20 17.06 -10.59
C SER A 126 -3.79 15.77 -10.02
N LEU A 127 -5.03 15.42 -10.40
CA LEU A 127 -5.66 14.16 -10.00
C LEU A 127 -5.01 12.97 -10.72
N MET A 128 -4.79 13.10 -12.02
CA MET A 128 -4.08 12.10 -12.83
C MET A 128 -2.63 11.93 -12.37
N ALA A 129 -1.95 13.02 -12.01
CA ALA A 129 -0.62 12.99 -11.42
C ALA A 129 -0.57 12.21 -10.10
N ARG A 130 -1.53 12.43 -9.20
CA ARG A 130 -1.61 11.69 -7.92
C ARG A 130 -1.97 10.23 -8.11
N ARG A 131 -2.84 9.95 -9.08
CA ARG A 131 -3.17 8.57 -9.47
C ARG A 131 -1.92 7.86 -9.97
N LEU A 132 -1.14 8.47 -10.86
CA LEU A 132 0.13 7.93 -11.32
C LEU A 132 1.12 7.66 -10.18
N ASP A 133 1.25 8.59 -9.23
CA ASP A 133 2.13 8.41 -8.07
C ASP A 133 1.71 7.17 -7.25
N SER A 134 0.39 7.01 -7.06
CA SER A 134 -0.20 5.86 -6.36
C SER A 134 -0.05 4.54 -7.12
N GLU A 135 -0.23 4.56 -8.44
CA GLU A 135 -0.04 3.38 -9.30
C GLU A 135 1.43 2.94 -9.32
N LEU A 136 2.38 3.88 -9.39
CA LEU A 136 3.81 3.60 -9.28
C LEU A 136 4.16 3.03 -7.91
N HIS A 137 3.60 3.63 -6.85
CA HIS A 137 3.81 3.15 -5.49
C HIS A 137 3.34 1.71 -5.33
N ALA A 138 2.09 1.44 -5.72
CA ALA A 138 1.51 0.12 -5.62
C ALA A 138 2.25 -0.93 -6.46
N SER A 139 2.62 -0.56 -7.68
CA SER A 139 3.38 -1.41 -8.58
C SER A 139 4.75 -1.81 -8.02
N LEU A 140 5.43 -0.88 -7.35
CA LEU A 140 6.71 -1.14 -6.72
C LEU A 140 6.56 -2.01 -5.47
N MET A 141 5.55 -1.76 -4.63
CA MET A 141 5.29 -2.55 -3.42
C MET A 141 5.00 -4.01 -3.73
N ALA A 142 4.18 -4.30 -4.75
CA ALA A 142 3.92 -5.67 -5.18
C ALA A 142 5.20 -6.40 -5.63
N ARG A 143 6.08 -5.71 -6.36
CA ARG A 143 7.37 -6.28 -6.81
C ARG A 143 8.36 -6.45 -5.68
N ASP A 144 8.41 -5.52 -4.74
CA ASP A 144 9.28 -5.64 -3.57
C ASP A 144 8.86 -6.79 -2.67
N LEU A 145 7.55 -6.99 -2.51
CA LEU A 145 7.00 -8.15 -1.80
C LEU A 145 7.36 -9.43 -2.55
N ALA A 146 7.14 -9.50 -3.86
CA ALA A 146 7.54 -10.65 -4.67
C ALA A 146 9.02 -10.98 -4.53
N ARG A 147 9.89 -9.96 -4.57
CA ARG A 147 11.33 -10.12 -4.39
C ARG A 147 11.68 -10.63 -3.00
N CYS A 148 11.11 -10.03 -1.96
CA CYS A 148 11.31 -10.46 -0.58
C CYS A 148 10.92 -11.94 -0.41
N LEU A 149 9.74 -12.31 -0.90
CA LEU A 149 9.24 -13.67 -0.87
C LEU A 149 10.13 -14.62 -1.69
N ASN A 150 10.59 -14.21 -2.87
CA ASN A 150 11.42 -15.00 -3.78
C ASN A 150 12.84 -15.25 -3.26
N GLU A 151 13.51 -14.23 -2.71
CA GLU A 151 14.87 -14.35 -2.15
C GLU A 151 14.92 -15.32 -0.96
N LEU A 152 13.84 -15.40 -0.18
CA LEU A 152 13.68 -16.33 0.93
C LEU A 152 13.40 -17.77 0.50
N LEU A 153 13.06 -18.03 -0.77
CA LEU A 153 12.68 -19.38 -1.22
C LEU A 153 13.87 -20.35 -1.27
N GLY A 154 15.11 -19.86 -1.36
CA GLY A 154 16.25 -20.67 -1.77
C GLY A 154 16.08 -21.22 -3.20
N SER A 155 17.07 -21.92 -3.74
CA SER A 155 17.08 -22.45 -5.11
C SER A 155 16.11 -23.63 -5.36
N SER A 156 15.32 -24.04 -4.36
CA SER A 156 14.34 -25.12 -4.50
C SER A 156 13.08 -24.61 -5.19
N ARG A 157 12.85 -25.04 -6.43
CA ARG A 157 11.62 -24.74 -7.19
C ARG A 157 10.39 -25.15 -6.38
N SER A 158 9.60 -24.17 -5.95
CA SER A 158 8.27 -24.38 -5.40
C SER A 158 7.35 -24.94 -6.50
N GLN A 159 6.52 -25.93 -6.17
CA GLN A 159 5.46 -26.41 -7.06
C GLN A 159 4.17 -25.59 -6.95
N ALA A 160 4.04 -24.77 -5.89
CA ALA A 160 2.87 -23.92 -5.68
C ALA A 160 2.89 -22.73 -6.65
N LYS A 161 1.77 -22.51 -7.33
CA LYS A 161 1.56 -21.31 -8.16
C LYS A 161 1.19 -20.15 -7.23
N VAL A 162 1.96 -19.07 -7.32
CA VAL A 162 1.81 -17.88 -6.47
C VAL A 162 1.64 -16.66 -7.35
N SER A 163 0.63 -15.84 -7.07
CA SER A 163 0.41 -14.56 -7.75
C SER A 163 0.28 -13.43 -6.74
N ILE A 164 0.86 -12.28 -7.04
CA ILE A 164 0.66 -11.01 -6.33
C ILE A 164 -0.05 -10.04 -7.27
N LEU A 165 -1.27 -9.64 -6.91
CA LEU A 165 -2.14 -8.80 -7.71
C LEU A 165 -2.36 -7.46 -7.02
N VAL A 166 -2.36 -6.36 -7.77
CA VAL A 166 -2.65 -5.02 -7.24
C VAL A 166 -4.08 -4.62 -7.59
N ASP A 167 -4.89 -4.34 -6.57
CA ASP A 167 -6.27 -3.86 -6.70
C ASP A 167 -6.30 -2.36 -7.05
N MET A 168 -5.97 -2.03 -8.30
CA MET A 168 -5.93 -0.64 -8.77
C MET A 168 -7.30 0.06 -8.70
N ASP A 169 -8.39 -0.71 -8.73
CA ASP A 169 -9.76 -0.20 -8.58
C ASP A 169 -10.02 0.32 -7.16
N ALA A 170 -9.28 -0.16 -6.15
CA ALA A 170 -9.40 0.29 -4.77
C ALA A 170 -8.68 1.63 -4.49
N LEU A 171 -7.90 2.16 -5.45
CA LEU A 171 -7.24 3.46 -5.30
C LEU A 171 -8.29 4.58 -5.17
N SER A 172 -8.39 5.15 -3.97
CA SER A 172 -9.20 6.33 -3.71
C SER A 172 -8.48 7.61 -4.15
N ASP A 173 -9.24 8.59 -4.66
CA ASP A 173 -8.73 9.95 -4.90
C ASP A 173 -8.37 10.72 -3.61
N THR A 174 -8.72 10.16 -2.45
CA THR A 174 -8.51 10.78 -1.13
C THR A 174 -7.80 9.86 -0.18
N SER A 175 -6.70 10.35 0.39
CA SER A 175 -6.11 9.71 1.56
C SER A 175 -6.93 10.02 2.82
N PRO A 176 -7.31 9.00 3.61
CA PRO A 176 -7.96 9.22 4.90
C PRO A 176 -6.99 9.89 5.89
N VAL A 177 -5.69 9.71 5.71
CA VAL A 177 -4.63 10.22 6.58
C VAL A 177 -3.88 11.41 5.96
N ASN A 178 -3.12 12.12 6.80
CA ASN A 178 -2.19 13.13 6.37
C ASN A 178 -0.88 12.47 5.91
N LEU A 179 -0.68 12.43 4.60
CA LEU A 179 0.49 11.81 3.96
C LEU A 179 1.82 12.44 4.35
N LYS A 180 1.84 13.71 4.80
CA LYS A 180 3.08 14.34 5.31
C LYS A 180 3.57 13.71 6.61
N CYS A 181 2.69 13.10 7.39
CA CYS A 181 3.01 12.52 8.70
C CYS A 181 2.84 11.00 8.73
N HIS A 182 2.59 10.37 7.59
CA HIS A 182 2.47 8.93 7.47
C HIS A 182 3.86 8.27 7.31
N ALA A 183 3.99 7.04 7.78
CA ALA A 183 5.22 6.27 7.63
C ALA A 183 5.51 5.96 6.15
N GLN A 184 6.79 5.85 5.82
CA GLN A 184 7.27 5.53 4.48
C GLN A 184 7.30 4.03 4.27
N GLU A 185 6.28 3.52 3.61
CA GLU A 185 6.10 2.10 3.31
C GLU A 185 7.11 1.61 2.24
N GLN A 186 7.61 2.49 1.40
CA GLN A 186 8.40 2.17 0.21
C GLN A 186 9.87 1.76 0.41
N LEU A 187 10.33 1.72 1.66
CA LEU A 187 11.74 1.57 2.00
C LEU A 187 12.12 0.18 2.54
N PHE A 188 11.16 -0.70 2.80
CA PHE A 188 11.44 -1.97 3.51
C PHE A 188 12.42 -2.90 2.77
N ASN A 189 12.46 -2.83 1.43
CA ASN A 189 13.34 -3.65 0.59
C ASN A 189 14.47 -2.81 -0.05
N ARG A 190 15.03 -1.84 0.69
CA ARG A 190 16.06 -0.91 0.22
C ARG A 190 17.33 -0.96 1.04
N THR A 191 18.45 -0.68 0.38
CA THR A 191 19.75 -0.51 1.04
C THR A 191 19.85 0.87 1.70
N PRO A 192 20.77 1.07 2.67
CA PRO A 192 20.97 2.38 3.31
C PRO A 192 21.22 3.51 2.32
N GLU A 193 21.92 3.25 1.21
CA GLU A 193 22.21 4.24 0.18
C GLU A 193 20.94 4.68 -0.55
N LYS A 194 20.08 3.71 -0.93
CA LYS A 194 18.79 3.99 -1.58
C LYS A 194 17.81 4.69 -0.64
N ILE A 195 17.87 4.39 0.65
CA ILE A 195 17.12 5.11 1.68
C ILE A 195 17.59 6.56 1.74
N SER A 196 18.90 6.78 1.79
CA SER A 196 19.50 8.12 1.85
C SER A 196 19.18 8.94 0.60
N GLU A 197 19.25 8.33 -0.58
CA GLU A 197 18.83 8.92 -1.85
C GLU A 197 17.37 9.39 -1.80
N PHE A 198 16.46 8.53 -1.33
CA PHE A 198 15.04 8.86 -1.22
C PHE A 198 14.78 10.06 -0.31
N TYR A 199 15.44 10.11 0.85
CA TYR A 199 15.33 11.25 1.76
C TYR A 199 15.95 12.54 1.19
N GLY A 200 16.97 12.41 0.32
CA GLY A 200 17.54 13.54 -0.42
C GLY A 200 16.49 14.32 -1.24
N PHE A 201 15.54 13.61 -1.86
CA PHE A 201 14.45 14.23 -2.64
C PHE A 201 13.54 15.13 -1.79
N MET A 202 13.43 14.91 -0.49
CA MET A 202 12.58 15.72 0.39
C MET A 202 13.04 17.18 0.45
N ASN A 203 14.31 17.46 0.15
CA ASN A 203 14.87 18.81 0.12
C ASN A 203 14.65 19.54 -1.22
N LEU A 204 14.11 18.86 -2.24
CA LEU A 204 13.89 19.46 -3.56
C LEU A 204 12.60 20.31 -3.60
N PRO A 205 12.52 21.30 -4.53
CA PRO A 205 11.28 22.00 -4.83
C PRO A 205 10.15 21.04 -5.21
N ARG A 206 8.90 21.38 -4.86
CA ARG A 206 7.72 20.51 -4.98
C ARG A 206 7.60 19.75 -6.31
N LEU A 207 7.70 20.45 -7.45
CA LEU A 207 7.53 19.85 -8.77
C LEU A 207 8.72 18.97 -9.16
N GLN A 208 9.94 19.42 -8.85
CA GLN A 208 11.15 18.64 -9.09
C GLN A 208 11.16 17.36 -8.25
N ARG A 209 10.79 17.45 -6.97
CA ARG A 209 10.65 16.29 -6.07
C ARG A 209 9.74 15.23 -6.68
N GLN A 210 8.56 15.62 -7.17
CA GLN A 210 7.61 14.68 -7.75
C GLN A 210 8.23 13.93 -8.94
N GLU A 211 8.89 14.63 -9.86
CA GLU A 211 9.46 13.99 -11.05
C GLU A 211 10.65 13.09 -10.72
N GLU A 212 11.55 13.53 -9.85
CA GLU A 212 12.70 12.72 -9.40
C GLU A 212 12.24 11.45 -8.69
N ILE A 213 11.25 11.56 -7.80
CA ILE A 213 10.67 10.38 -7.14
C ILE A 213 10.01 9.45 -8.16
N ARG A 214 9.23 9.96 -9.12
CA ARG A 214 8.64 9.11 -10.18
C ARG A 214 9.71 8.36 -10.96
N GLN A 215 10.77 9.05 -11.36
CA GLN A 215 11.85 8.43 -12.11
C GLN A 215 12.57 7.38 -11.25
N TRP A 216 12.79 7.68 -9.97
CA TRP A 216 13.34 6.72 -9.02
C TRP A 216 12.46 5.47 -8.92
N TYR A 217 11.15 5.61 -8.76
CA TYR A 217 10.20 4.49 -8.72
C TYR A 217 10.24 3.67 -10.02
N LYS A 218 10.19 4.31 -11.19
CA LYS A 218 10.31 3.62 -12.49
C LYS A 218 11.60 2.81 -12.59
N ASN A 219 12.72 3.38 -12.15
CA ASN A 219 14.01 2.69 -12.12
C ASN A 219 13.99 1.51 -11.15
N ARG A 220 13.42 1.67 -9.95
CA ARG A 220 13.30 0.58 -8.97
C ARG A 220 12.39 -0.55 -9.46
N ILE A 221 11.28 -0.21 -10.12
CA ILE A 221 10.36 -1.19 -10.73
C ILE A 221 11.10 -2.01 -11.78
N LYS A 222 11.83 -1.34 -12.69
CA LYS A 222 12.64 -2.01 -13.71
C LYS A 222 13.69 -2.96 -13.10
N GLU A 223 14.46 -2.49 -12.11
CA GLU A 223 15.41 -3.34 -11.39
C GLU A 223 14.74 -4.53 -10.70
N ALA A 224 13.53 -4.34 -10.19
CA ALA A 224 12.80 -5.41 -9.54
C ALA A 224 12.30 -6.45 -10.55
N ASP A 225 11.81 -6.02 -11.70
CA ASP A 225 11.38 -6.90 -12.81
C ASP A 225 12.56 -7.74 -13.34
N GLU A 226 13.74 -7.12 -13.54
CA GLU A 226 14.96 -7.84 -13.96
C GLU A 226 15.33 -8.96 -12.97
N LYS A 227 15.19 -8.71 -11.67
CA LYS A 227 15.46 -9.72 -10.64
C LYS A 227 14.38 -10.80 -10.52
N LEU A 228 13.17 -10.49 -10.96
CA LEU A 228 12.02 -11.41 -10.93
C LEU A 228 11.86 -12.22 -12.22
N GLN A 229 12.66 -11.96 -13.26
CA GLN A 229 12.51 -12.59 -14.58
C GLN A 229 12.45 -14.13 -14.55
N ASN A 230 13.10 -14.76 -13.57
CA ASN A 230 13.09 -16.22 -13.37
C ASN A 230 12.36 -16.66 -12.10
N SER A 231 11.58 -15.77 -11.48
CA SER A 231 10.77 -16.09 -10.31
C SER A 231 9.57 -16.94 -10.70
N SER A 232 9.11 -17.78 -9.78
CA SER A 232 7.84 -18.51 -9.90
C SER A 232 6.65 -17.71 -9.38
N ILE A 233 6.86 -16.45 -8.98
CA ILE A 233 5.82 -15.55 -8.46
C ILE A 233 5.40 -14.61 -9.58
N ASP A 234 4.15 -14.70 -9.98
CA ASP A 234 3.57 -13.78 -10.97
C ASP A 234 3.16 -12.48 -10.28
N VAL A 235 3.50 -11.32 -10.86
CA VAL A 235 3.10 -10.00 -10.34
C VAL A 235 2.28 -9.28 -11.40
N GLY A 236 1.12 -8.74 -11.04
CA GLY A 236 0.26 -8.05 -11.99
C GLY A 236 -0.81 -7.16 -11.36
N CYS A 237 -1.64 -6.56 -12.21
CA CYS A 237 -2.86 -5.88 -11.76
C CYS A 237 -3.97 -6.92 -11.53
N LEU A 238 -4.82 -6.65 -10.56
CA LEU A 238 -6.04 -7.42 -10.36
C LEU A 238 -7.00 -7.19 -11.53
N ASP A 239 -7.32 -8.25 -12.26
CA ASP A 239 -8.48 -8.29 -13.15
C ASP A 239 -9.62 -9.00 -12.40
N PHE A 240 -10.69 -8.26 -12.13
CA PHE A 240 -11.83 -8.76 -11.37
C PHE A 240 -12.49 -9.97 -12.05
N ARG A 241 -12.67 -9.93 -13.38
CA ARG A 241 -13.32 -11.02 -14.13
C ARG A 241 -12.44 -12.26 -14.11
N HIS A 242 -11.15 -12.08 -14.32
CA HIS A 242 -10.20 -13.19 -14.27
C HIS A 242 -10.12 -13.82 -12.88
N LEU A 243 -10.20 -13.03 -11.80
CA LEU A 243 -10.25 -13.56 -10.44
C LEU A 243 -11.55 -14.35 -10.20
N ALA A 244 -12.70 -13.84 -10.63
CA ALA A 244 -13.99 -14.53 -10.51
C ALA A 244 -13.98 -15.86 -11.27
N GLU A 245 -13.45 -15.89 -12.50
CA GLU A 245 -13.28 -17.11 -13.30
C GLU A 245 -12.35 -18.12 -12.59
N ARG A 246 -11.25 -17.66 -11.99
CA ARG A 246 -10.34 -18.52 -11.21
C ARG A 246 -11.03 -19.14 -10.00
N ILE A 247 -11.86 -18.38 -9.29
CA ILE A 247 -12.64 -18.89 -8.15
C ILE A 247 -13.66 -19.94 -8.65
N MET A 248 -14.36 -19.65 -9.74
CA MET A 248 -15.35 -20.58 -10.33
C MET A 248 -14.73 -21.91 -10.77
N ALA A 249 -13.53 -21.85 -11.34
CA ALA A 249 -12.80 -23.02 -11.81
C ALA A 249 -12.14 -23.85 -10.69
N ALA A 250 -11.96 -23.28 -9.49
CA ALA A 250 -11.35 -23.96 -8.36
C ALA A 250 -12.28 -25.05 -7.76
N GLU A 251 -11.71 -25.99 -7.01
CA GLU A 251 -12.48 -26.93 -6.19
C GLU A 251 -13.33 -26.14 -5.18
N GLY A 252 -12.66 -25.23 -4.47
CA GLY A 252 -13.18 -24.24 -3.54
C GLY A 252 -12.14 -23.15 -3.26
N ALA A 253 -12.57 -22.04 -2.69
CA ALA A 253 -11.75 -20.88 -2.41
C ALA A 253 -11.84 -20.45 -0.93
N MET A 254 -10.67 -20.27 -0.31
CA MET A 254 -10.55 -19.60 0.98
C MET A 254 -10.21 -18.14 0.74
N PHE A 255 -10.98 -17.22 1.32
CA PHE A 255 -10.76 -15.79 1.17
C PHE A 255 -10.41 -15.17 2.53
N THR A 256 -9.24 -14.58 2.65
CA THR A 256 -8.84 -13.78 3.81
C THR A 256 -8.84 -12.31 3.40
N GLU A 257 -9.49 -11.46 4.17
CA GLU A 257 -9.57 -10.03 3.86
C GLU A 257 -9.16 -9.16 5.05
N GLY A 258 -8.56 -8.02 4.72
CA GLY A 258 -8.41 -6.88 5.62
C GLY A 258 -9.75 -6.19 5.91
N ALA A 259 -9.69 -4.93 6.35
CA ALA A 259 -10.86 -4.25 6.90
C ALA A 259 -11.87 -3.67 5.88
N SER A 260 -11.52 -3.54 4.59
CA SER A 260 -12.36 -2.76 3.65
C SER A 260 -13.53 -3.52 3.02
N PHE A 261 -13.51 -4.86 2.99
CA PHE A 261 -14.58 -5.75 2.48
C PHE A 261 -15.06 -5.49 1.03
N ASN A 262 -14.45 -4.55 0.30
CA ASN A 262 -14.98 -4.05 -0.96
C ASN A 262 -14.87 -5.08 -2.08
N LEU A 263 -13.74 -5.79 -2.17
CA LEU A 263 -13.53 -6.79 -3.22
C LEU A 263 -14.38 -8.03 -2.97
N LEU A 264 -14.39 -8.54 -1.73
CA LEU A 264 -15.20 -9.71 -1.40
C LEU A 264 -16.68 -9.46 -1.63
N ARG A 265 -17.20 -8.28 -1.26
CA ARG A 265 -18.59 -7.93 -1.53
C ARG A 265 -18.93 -8.04 -3.02
N ARG A 266 -18.09 -7.47 -3.89
CA ARG A 266 -18.24 -7.58 -5.35
C ARG A 266 -18.22 -9.02 -5.81
N LEU A 267 -17.31 -9.85 -5.27
CA LEU A 267 -17.21 -11.27 -5.63
C LEU A 267 -18.42 -12.09 -5.18
N VAL A 268 -19.00 -11.79 -4.02
CA VAL A 268 -20.19 -12.49 -3.51
C VAL A 268 -21.43 -12.15 -4.34
N ASP A 269 -21.49 -10.95 -4.91
CA ASP A 269 -22.57 -10.54 -5.80
C ASP A 269 -22.47 -11.18 -7.21
N GLU A 270 -21.33 -11.78 -7.57
CA GLU A 270 -21.14 -12.45 -8.86
C GLU A 270 -21.81 -13.84 -8.89
N PRO A 271 -22.63 -14.14 -9.92
CA PRO A 271 -23.37 -15.41 -10.00
C PRO A 271 -22.48 -16.65 -9.89
N GLY A 272 -22.75 -17.48 -8.87
CA GLY A 272 -22.06 -18.75 -8.64
C GLY A 272 -20.72 -18.64 -7.92
N VAL A 273 -20.09 -17.45 -7.86
CA VAL A 273 -18.80 -17.22 -7.19
C VAL A 273 -18.94 -17.39 -5.68
N ALA A 274 -20.00 -16.84 -5.09
CA ALA A 274 -20.27 -16.97 -3.65
C ALA A 274 -20.32 -18.43 -3.17
N ALA A 275 -20.90 -19.33 -3.99
CA ALA A 275 -21.02 -20.75 -3.67
C ALA A 275 -19.68 -21.51 -3.69
N LYS A 276 -18.62 -20.87 -4.19
CA LYS A 276 -17.25 -21.40 -4.23
C LYS A 276 -16.36 -20.87 -3.11
N ILE A 277 -16.80 -19.84 -2.38
CA ILE A 277 -16.03 -19.25 -1.28
C ILE A 277 -16.42 -19.99 0.01
N ASP A 278 -15.54 -20.86 0.48
CA ASP A 278 -15.79 -21.77 1.59
C ASP A 278 -15.58 -21.11 2.96
N CYS A 279 -14.72 -20.10 3.03
CA CYS A 279 -14.31 -19.47 4.27
C CYS A 279 -13.92 -18.01 4.04
N VAL A 280 -14.42 -17.12 4.91
CA VAL A 280 -14.02 -15.71 4.98
C VAL A 280 -13.37 -15.46 6.33
N VAL A 281 -12.10 -15.07 6.33
CA VAL A 281 -11.35 -14.76 7.56
C VAL A 281 -10.93 -13.30 7.54
N GLN A 282 -11.27 -12.55 8.58
CA GLN A 282 -10.71 -11.22 8.77
C GLN A 282 -9.29 -11.35 9.34
N ALA A 283 -8.29 -10.74 8.68
CA ALA A 283 -6.87 -10.98 8.94
C ALA A 283 -6.43 -10.77 10.42
N VAL A 284 -7.14 -9.95 11.19
CA VAL A 284 -6.88 -9.69 12.63
C VAL A 284 -7.13 -10.94 13.50
N CYS A 285 -7.82 -11.96 13.00
CA CYS A 285 -8.24 -13.15 13.75
C CYS A 285 -7.53 -14.46 13.36
N LEU A 286 -6.48 -14.44 12.54
CA LEU A 286 -5.78 -15.66 12.11
C LEU A 286 -4.98 -16.29 13.27
N ARG A 287 -5.63 -17.16 14.05
CA ARG A 287 -4.96 -18.26 14.76
C ARG A 287 -4.90 -19.46 13.82
N ILE A 288 -3.72 -19.77 13.31
CA ILE A 288 -3.47 -21.04 12.63
C ILE A 288 -3.14 -22.05 13.73
N THR A 289 -4.07 -22.97 14.01
CA THR A 289 -3.85 -24.16 14.85
C THR A 289 -3.41 -25.33 14.01
#